data_AF-A0A7X8YWY1-F1
#
_entry.id   AF-A0A7X8YWY1-F1
#
_cell.length_a   1.000
_cell.length_b   1.000
_cell.length_c   1.000
_cell.angle_alpha   90.00
_cell.angle_beta   90.00
_cell.angle_gamma   90.00
#
_symmetry.space_group_name_H-M   'P 1'
#
loop_
_entity.id
_entity.type
_entity.pdbx_description
1 polymer ?
#
loop_
_entity_poly.entity_id
_entity_poly.type
_entity_poly.pdbx_seq_one_letter_code
_entity_poly.pdbx_strand_id
1 'polypeptide(L)'
;MSIGQKQSVSNLRFYLYDRPLHPEFFDIYHDRQITKSAYEAQIWVTGCTHVIAFMGQGQCAVEVTADAETALPQRGKLLEMPFRGERDHERKRSDGINYMMNFQVESMSADVYSKTHHDLARVGAGRGLFVPFPTWMARG
;
A
#
# COMPACT_ATOMS: atom_id res chain seq x y z
N MET A 1 15.10 -12.37 -2.62
CA MET A 1 13.90 -13.13 -3.02
C MET A 1 13.99 -13.44 -4.51
N SER A 2 13.53 -14.61 -4.96
CA SER A 2 13.59 -15.01 -6.39
C SER A 2 12.64 -14.14 -7.21
N ILE A 3 13.11 -13.68 -8.38
CA ILE A 3 12.29 -13.00 -9.40
C ILE A 3 11.17 -13.95 -9.83
N GLY A 4 9.93 -13.64 -9.42
CA GLY A 4 8.73 -14.46 -9.63
C GLY A 4 7.91 -14.77 -8.37
N GLN A 5 8.03 -14.00 -7.30
CA GLN A 5 7.27 -14.22 -6.08
C GLN A 5 5.78 -13.97 -6.32
N LYS A 6 4.98 -15.02 -6.14
CA LYS A 6 3.53 -15.05 -6.27
C LYS A 6 2.90 -14.30 -5.09
N GLN A 7 3.03 -12.96 -5.06
CA GLN A 7 2.32 -12.13 -4.09
C GLN A 7 0.82 -12.38 -4.27
N SER A 8 0.20 -12.99 -3.26
CA SER A 8 -1.22 -13.34 -3.24
C SER A 8 -1.91 -12.45 -2.24
N VAL A 9 -3.05 -11.87 -2.62
CA VAL A 9 -3.87 -11.03 -1.73
C VAL A 9 -4.21 -11.74 -0.42
N SER A 10 -4.31 -13.08 -0.42
CA SER A 10 -4.55 -13.91 0.76
C SER A 10 -3.45 -13.83 1.83
N ASN A 11 -2.21 -13.52 1.42
CA ASN A 11 -1.05 -13.44 2.30
C ASN A 11 -0.70 -12.00 2.65
N LEU A 12 -1.32 -11.02 1.97
CA LEU A 12 -1.12 -9.62 2.28
C LEU A 12 -1.85 -9.24 3.55
N ARG A 13 -1.19 -8.35 4.29
CA ARG A 13 -1.72 -7.67 5.46
C ARG A 13 -1.69 -6.17 5.22
N PHE A 14 -2.70 -5.52 5.75
CA PHE A 14 -2.77 -4.09 5.89
C PHE A 14 -2.33 -3.72 7.30
N TYR A 15 -1.49 -2.68 7.41
CA TYR A 15 -1.04 -2.13 8.67
C TYR A 15 -1.19 -0.61 8.68
N LEU A 16 -1.47 -0.07 9.86
CA LEU A 16 -1.40 1.37 10.13
C LEU A 16 -0.45 1.61 11.30
N TYR A 17 0.44 2.59 11.17
CA TYR A 17 1.37 3.01 12.22
C TYR A 17 1.19 4.50 12.54
N ASP A 18 1.53 4.91 13.76
CA ASP A 18 1.59 6.32 14.18
C ASP A 18 3.01 6.90 14.21
N ARG A 19 3.95 6.23 13.53
CA ARG A 19 5.34 6.64 13.46
C ARG A 19 5.95 6.30 12.10
N PRO A 20 7.03 6.99 11.71
CA PRO A 20 7.80 6.63 10.53
C PRO A 20 8.38 5.22 10.63
N LEU A 21 8.45 4.56 9.47
CA LEU A 21 9.11 3.27 9.28
C LEU A 21 10.40 3.48 8.50
N HIS A 22 11.43 2.70 8.82
CA HIS A 22 12.73 2.81 8.16
C HIS A 22 12.69 2.09 6.79
N PRO A 23 13.36 2.61 5.74
CA PRO A 23 13.36 2.00 4.41
C PRO A 23 13.92 0.57 4.38
N GLU A 24 14.73 0.17 5.36
CA GLU A 24 15.39 -1.14 5.42
C GLU A 24 14.42 -2.34 5.48
N PHE A 25 13.15 -2.12 5.81
CA PHE A 25 12.14 -3.17 5.83
C PHE A 25 11.55 -3.46 4.44
N PHE A 26 11.93 -2.70 3.41
CA PHE A 26 11.23 -2.69 2.13
C PHE A 26 12.18 -2.73 0.93
N ASP A 27 11.81 -3.54 -0.06
CA ASP A 27 12.37 -3.43 -1.42
C ASP A 27 11.64 -2.28 -2.15
N ILE A 28 12.23 -1.09 -2.17
CA ILE A 28 11.60 0.12 -2.75
C ILE A 28 11.88 0.19 -4.25
N TYR A 29 10.85 0.04 -5.07
CA TYR A 29 10.93 0.12 -6.54
C TYR A 29 10.61 1.52 -7.07
N HIS A 30 9.88 2.32 -6.31
CA HIS A 30 9.60 3.71 -6.64
C HIS A 30 9.44 4.53 -5.36
N ASP A 31 10.00 5.74 -5.35
CA ASP A 31 9.84 6.71 -4.27
C ASP A 31 9.26 8.01 -4.82
N ARG A 32 8.10 8.40 -4.29
CA ARG A 32 7.43 9.65 -4.61
C ARG A 32 7.21 10.46 -3.34
N GLN A 33 7.88 11.61 -3.28
CA GLN A 33 7.67 12.60 -2.22
C GLN A 33 6.74 13.73 -2.67
N ILE A 34 5.89 14.18 -1.75
CA ILE A 34 5.00 15.33 -1.89
C ILE A 34 5.22 16.23 -0.69
N THR A 35 5.75 17.44 -0.92
CA THR A 35 5.94 18.45 0.13
C THR A 35 4.96 19.59 -0.07
N LYS A 36 4.22 19.94 0.99
CA LYS A 36 3.32 21.09 1.07
C LYS A 36 3.63 21.87 2.34
N SER A 37 3.12 23.09 2.44
CA SER A 37 3.35 23.94 3.61
C SER A 37 2.83 23.32 4.93
N ALA A 38 1.77 22.52 4.87
CA ALA A 38 1.13 21.94 6.04
C ALA A 38 1.52 20.48 6.32
N TYR A 39 2.07 19.77 5.33
CA TYR A 39 2.37 18.34 5.44
C TYR A 39 3.41 17.87 4.41
N GLU A 40 3.98 16.72 4.71
CA GLU A 40 4.78 15.91 3.80
C GLU A 40 4.15 14.53 3.65
N ALA A 41 4.17 14.00 2.43
CA ALA A 41 3.80 12.63 2.15
C ALA A 41 4.92 11.93 1.39
N GLN A 42 5.23 10.71 1.78
CA GLN A 42 6.16 9.82 1.08
C GLN A 42 5.42 8.55 0.68
N ILE A 43 5.52 8.21 -0.60
CA ILE A 43 4.86 7.05 -1.17
C ILE A 43 5.93 6.15 -1.77
N TRP A 44 6.09 4.97 -1.19
CA TRP A 44 6.93 3.92 -1.74
C TRP A 44 6.08 2.83 -2.37
N VAL A 45 6.44 2.45 -3.58
CA VAL A 45 5.93 1.22 -4.21
C VAL A 45 6.92 0.10 -3.93
N THR A 46 6.47 -0.96 -3.28
CA THR A 46 7.30 -2.06 -2.76
C THR A 46 6.99 -3.40 -3.43
N GLY A 47 6.64 -3.35 -4.72
CA GLY A 47 6.11 -4.47 -5.50
C GLY A 47 4.63 -4.29 -5.78
N CYS A 48 3.82 -5.34 -5.65
CA CYS A 48 2.35 -5.24 -5.64
C CYS A 48 1.81 -4.78 -4.26
N THR A 49 2.58 -3.95 -3.56
CA THR A 49 2.37 -3.45 -2.20
C THR A 49 2.92 -2.02 -2.09
N HIS A 50 2.64 -1.35 -0.96
CA HIS A 50 3.03 0.04 -0.78
C HIS A 50 3.28 0.42 0.67
N VAL A 51 4.01 1.52 0.83
CA VAL A 51 4.13 2.29 2.08
C VAL A 51 3.73 3.73 1.77
N ILE A 52 2.76 4.27 2.51
CA ILE A 52 2.36 5.67 2.40
C ILE A 52 2.55 6.29 3.78
N ALA A 53 3.56 7.13 3.94
CA ALA A 53 3.80 7.90 5.14
C ALA A 53 3.26 9.31 4.96
N PHE A 54 2.42 9.77 5.88
CA PHE A 54 1.91 11.13 5.96
C PHE A 54 2.35 11.77 7.27
N MET A 55 2.95 12.95 7.18
CA MET A 55 3.53 13.66 8.32
C MET A 55 3.09 15.13 8.28
N GLY A 56 2.64 15.65 9.41
CA GLY A 56 2.22 17.04 9.51
C GLY A 56 1.95 17.43 10.96
N GLN A 57 2.29 18.67 11.34
CA GLN A 57 2.06 19.20 12.69
C GLN A 57 2.62 18.30 13.82
N GLY A 58 3.78 17.67 13.61
CA GLY A 58 4.41 16.76 14.57
C GLY A 58 3.72 15.39 14.70
N GLN A 59 2.69 15.12 13.88
CA GLN A 59 1.98 13.85 13.83
C GLN A 59 2.42 13.02 12.62
N CYS A 60 2.26 11.70 12.74
CA CYS A 60 2.58 10.76 11.68
C CYS A 60 1.48 9.70 11.57
N ALA A 61 1.13 9.34 10.34
CA ALA A 61 0.34 8.16 10.02
C ALA A 61 1.03 7.45 8.85
N VAL A 62 1.31 6.15 9.01
CA VAL A 62 1.93 5.34 7.96
C VAL A 62 1.06 4.15 7.65
N GLU A 63 0.52 4.14 6.44
CA GLU A 63 -0.18 3.00 5.86
C GLU A 63 0.84 2.07 5.20
N VAL A 64 0.69 0.77 5.42
CA VAL A 64 1.53 -0.25 4.81
C VAL A 64 0.66 -1.40 4.32
N THR A 65 0.89 -1.82 3.09
CA THR A 65 0.54 -3.17 2.64
C THR A 65 1.83 -3.97 2.51
N ALA A 66 1.85 -5.18 3.05
CA ALA A 66 3.03 -6.05 3.00
C ALA A 66 2.59 -7.51 3.13
N ASP A 67 3.49 -8.43 2.80
CA ASP A 67 3.30 -9.84 3.11
C ASP A 67 3.23 -10.05 4.63
N ALA A 68 2.43 -11.01 5.09
CA ALA A 68 2.30 -11.35 6.51
C ALA A 68 3.63 -11.77 7.14
N GLU A 69 4.54 -12.33 6.34
CA GLU A 69 5.86 -12.78 6.80
C GLU A 69 6.90 -11.65 6.81
N THR A 70 6.59 -10.47 6.30
CA THR A 70 7.49 -9.32 6.37
C THR A 70 7.71 -8.90 7.82
N ALA A 71 8.96 -8.91 8.28
CA ALA A 71 9.34 -8.53 9.64
C ALA A 71 9.21 -7.00 9.84
N LEU A 72 8.00 -6.55 10.18
CA LEU A 72 7.72 -5.16 10.52
C LEU A 72 7.80 -4.89 12.03
N PRO A 73 8.12 -3.65 12.44
CA PRO A 73 8.14 -3.27 13.85
C PRO A 73 6.79 -3.50 14.54
N GLN A 74 6.80 -3.94 15.80
CA GLN A 74 5.56 -3.99 16.60
C GLN A 74 5.22 -2.63 17.22
N ARG A 75 6.24 -1.80 17.47
CA ARG A 75 6.07 -0.50 18.13
C ARG A 75 5.39 0.50 17.20
N GLY A 76 4.41 1.22 17.73
CA GLY A 76 3.65 2.23 17.00
C GLY A 76 2.67 1.64 15.98
N LYS A 77 2.51 0.32 15.94
CA LYS A 77 1.46 -0.34 15.15
C LYS A 77 0.11 -0.06 15.80
N LEU A 78 -0.77 0.56 15.04
CA LEU A 78 -2.11 0.94 15.43
C LEU A 78 -3.17 -0.07 15.01
N LEU A 79 -2.96 -0.69 13.85
CA LEU A 79 -3.89 -1.63 13.24
C LEU A 79 -3.11 -2.65 12.43
N GLU A 80 -3.63 -3.87 12.41
CA GLU A 80 -3.26 -4.94 11.49
C GLU A 80 -4.53 -5.69 11.07
N MET A 81 -4.72 -5.91 9.77
CA MET A 81 -5.83 -6.72 9.27
C MET A 81 -5.46 -7.47 7.98
N PRO A 82 -6.01 -8.68 7.76
CA PRO A 82 -5.86 -9.37 6.48
C PRO A 82 -6.73 -8.73 5.39
N PHE A 83 -6.30 -8.85 4.14
CA PHE A 83 -7.16 -8.55 2.99
C PHE A 83 -8.17 -9.68 2.78
N ARG A 84 -9.40 -9.48 3.29
CA ARG A 84 -10.51 -10.43 3.12
C ARG A 84 -11.86 -9.72 3.05
N GLY A 85 -12.63 -10.03 2.01
CA GLY A 85 -13.96 -9.45 1.79
C GLY A 85 -13.90 -7.93 1.69
N GLU A 86 -14.93 -7.27 2.18
CA GLU A 86 -14.99 -5.81 2.31
C GLU A 86 -14.58 -5.37 3.72
N ARG A 87 -13.83 -4.28 3.81
CA ARG A 87 -13.48 -3.64 5.07
C ARG A 87 -13.50 -2.14 4.93
N ASP A 88 -14.09 -1.50 5.94
CA ASP A 88 -13.98 -0.08 6.21
C ASP A 88 -13.27 0.13 7.55
N HIS A 89 -12.36 1.10 7.58
CA HIS A 89 -11.75 1.54 8.83
C HIS A 89 -11.60 3.04 8.84
N GLU A 90 -12.05 3.65 9.95
CA GLU A 90 -11.85 5.06 10.24
C GLU A 90 -11.20 5.21 11.61
N ARG A 91 -10.24 6.12 11.69
CA ARG A 91 -9.59 6.53 12.93
C ARG A 91 -9.58 8.05 13.01
N LYS A 92 -10.40 8.60 13.90
CA LYS A 92 -10.40 10.03 14.23
C LYS A 92 -9.43 10.33 15.36
N ARG A 93 -8.71 11.44 15.27
CA ARG A 93 -7.90 12.02 16.36
C ARG A 93 -8.34 13.46 16.57
N SER A 94 -8.42 13.88 17.84
CA SER A 94 -8.82 15.24 18.24
C SER A 94 -7.85 16.32 17.79
N ASP A 95 -6.57 15.96 17.63
CA ASP A 95 -5.44 16.87 17.45
C ASP A 95 -4.39 16.30 16.47
N GLY A 96 -4.82 15.50 15.49
CA GLY A 96 -3.88 14.90 14.56
C GLY A 96 -4.49 14.45 13.25
N ILE A 97 -3.86 13.43 12.66
CA ILE A 97 -4.25 12.93 11.35
C ILE A 97 -5.48 12.04 11.52
N ASN A 98 -6.58 12.46 10.88
CA ASN A 98 -7.73 11.59 10.67
C ASN A 98 -7.42 10.66 9.50
N TYR A 99 -7.61 9.38 9.72
CA TYR A 99 -7.32 8.34 8.74
C TYR A 99 -8.58 7.58 8.40
N MET A 100 -8.79 7.31 7.12
CA MET A 100 -9.89 6.49 6.63
C MET A 100 -9.39 5.63 5.47
N MET A 101 -9.85 4.38 5.42
CA MET A 101 -9.59 3.48 4.32
C MET A 101 -10.75 2.51 4.10
N ASN A 102 -10.89 2.06 2.86
CA ASN A 102 -11.79 1.02 2.42
C ASN A 102 -11.01 0.06 1.51
N PHE A 103 -11.29 -1.23 1.59
CA PHE A 103 -10.92 -2.17 0.54
C PHE A 103 -11.98 -3.23 0.33
N GLN A 104 -11.98 -3.83 -0.86
CA GLN A 104 -12.78 -4.99 -1.21
C GLN A 104 -11.93 -6.02 -1.98
N VAL A 105 -12.00 -7.28 -1.55
CA VAL A 105 -11.36 -8.42 -2.23
C VAL A 105 -12.41 -9.20 -3.00
N GLU A 106 -12.24 -9.28 -4.32
CA GLU A 106 -13.16 -9.95 -5.24
C GLU A 106 -12.47 -11.09 -6.00
N SER A 107 -13.22 -12.15 -6.27
CA SER A 107 -12.83 -13.19 -7.23
C SER A 107 -13.59 -12.96 -8.53
N MET A 108 -12.86 -12.91 -9.64
CA MET A 108 -13.40 -12.64 -10.97
C MET A 108 -13.03 -13.78 -11.92
N SER A 109 -13.78 -13.93 -13.02
CA SER A 109 -13.32 -14.76 -14.14
C SER A 109 -12.08 -14.15 -14.79
N ALA A 110 -11.29 -14.95 -15.50
CA ALA A 110 -10.07 -14.49 -16.16
C ALA A 110 -10.34 -13.33 -17.15
N ASP A 111 -11.43 -13.41 -17.93
CA ASP A 111 -11.80 -12.38 -18.89
C ASP A 111 -12.18 -11.05 -18.21
N VAL A 112 -12.97 -11.14 -17.13
CA VAL A 112 -13.37 -9.96 -16.35
C VAL A 112 -12.14 -9.35 -15.68
N TYR A 113 -11.28 -10.15 -15.07
CA TYR A 113 -10.03 -9.69 -14.46
C TYR A 113 -9.13 -8.98 -15.47
N SER A 114 -8.90 -9.58 -16.64
CA SER A 114 -8.07 -9.01 -17.70
C SER A 114 -8.57 -7.65 -18.16
N LYS A 115 -9.88 -7.52 -18.38
CA LYS A 115 -10.51 -6.25 -18.74
C LYS A 115 -10.35 -5.20 -17.63
N THR A 116 -10.70 -5.56 -16.39
CA THR A 116 -10.58 -4.67 -15.22
C THR A 116 -9.15 -4.19 -15.01
N HIS A 117 -8.17 -5.10 -15.10
CA HIS A 117 -6.75 -4.76 -15.00
C HIS A 117 -6.32 -3.75 -16.07
N HIS A 118 -6.67 -3.96 -17.34
CA HIS A 118 -6.33 -3.03 -18.41
C HIS A 118 -6.97 -1.65 -18.22
N ASP A 119 -8.22 -1.60 -17.78
CA ASP A 119 -8.90 -0.34 -17.51
C ASP A 119 -8.24 0.43 -16.35
N LEU A 120 -7.93 -0.25 -15.23
CA LEU A 120 -7.22 0.35 -14.09
C LEU A 120 -5.81 0.84 -14.48
N ALA A 121 -5.05 0.02 -15.23
CA ALA A 121 -3.72 0.39 -15.70
C ALA A 121 -3.76 1.61 -16.63
N ARG A 122 -4.73 1.68 -17.54
CA ARG A 122 -4.93 2.84 -18.43
C ARG A 122 -5.24 4.11 -17.66
N VAL A 123 -6.11 4.02 -16.65
CA VAL A 123 -6.46 5.18 -15.79
C VAL A 123 -5.23 5.64 -14.99
N GLY A 124 -4.51 4.71 -14.36
CA GLY A 124 -3.32 5.02 -13.58
C GLY A 124 -2.18 5.61 -14.40
N ALA A 125 -1.98 5.14 -15.64
CA ALA A 125 -0.97 5.69 -16.53
C ALA A 125 -1.23 7.16 -16.91
N GLY A 126 -2.50 7.59 -16.96
CA GLY A 126 -2.88 8.97 -17.26
C GLY A 126 -2.98 9.88 -16.05
N ARG A 127 -3.06 9.34 -14.82
CA ARG A 127 -3.34 10.10 -13.60
C ARG A 127 -2.68 9.47 -12.36
N GLY A 128 -1.96 10.29 -11.60
CA GLY A 128 -1.43 9.89 -10.28
C GLY A 128 -0.08 9.17 -10.38
N LEU A 129 0.08 8.10 -9.61
CA LEU A 129 1.30 7.28 -9.56
C LEU A 129 0.97 5.86 -10.03
N PHE A 130 1.61 5.40 -11.10
CA PHE A 130 1.48 4.05 -11.63
C PHE A 130 2.86 3.47 -11.91
N VAL A 131 3.15 2.30 -11.35
CA VAL A 131 4.45 1.63 -11.46
C VAL A 131 4.22 0.22 -12.00
N PRO A 132 4.46 -0.03 -13.29
CA PRO A 132 4.28 -1.35 -13.89
C PRO A 132 5.48 -2.26 -13.61
N PHE A 133 5.22 -3.56 -13.47
CA PHE A 133 6.24 -4.60 -13.30
C PHE A 133 6.22 -5.60 -14.48
N PRO A 134 6.59 -5.19 -15.72
CA PRO A 134 6.45 -6.03 -16.92
C PRO A 134 7.25 -7.33 -16.85
N THR A 135 8.40 -7.32 -16.18
CA THR A 135 9.23 -8.51 -15.95
C THR A 135 8.54 -9.56 -15.08
N TRP A 136 7.52 -9.20 -14.30
CA TRP A 136 6.74 -10.13 -13.49
C TRP A 136 5.53 -10.70 -14.25
N MET A 137 5.12 -10.05 -15.34
CA MET A 137 4.05 -10.54 -16.22
C MET A 137 4.53 -11.60 -17.22
N ALA A 138 5.82 -11.60 -17.57
CA ALA A 138 6.38 -12.45 -18.64
C ALA A 138 6.61 -13.94 -18.27
N ARG A 139 6.12 -14.40 -17.11
CA ARG A 139 6.28 -15.79 -16.64
C ARG A 139 4.96 -16.46 -16.23
N GLY A 140 3.89 -16.12 -16.95
CA GLY A 140 2.61 -16.85 -16.90
C GLY A 140 2.62 -18.08 -17.79
#